data_AF-A0A9P5EI39-F1
#
_entry.id   AF-A0A9P5EI39-F1
#
_cell.length_a   1.000
_cell.length_b   1.000
_cell.length_c   1.000
_cell.angle_alpha   90.00
_cell.angle_beta   90.00
_cell.angle_gamma   90.00
#
_symmetry.space_group_name_H-M   'P 1'
#
loop_
_entity.id
_entity.type
_entity.pdbx_description
1 polymer ?
#
loop_
_entity_poly.entity_id
_entity_poly.type
_entity_poly.pdbx_seq_one_letter_code
_entity_poly.pdbx_strand_id
1 'polypeptide(L)'
;MLRLSYHHCVILIHQARCRDFQTGQPIDDVIDDGHRINFQILIDASRSILIYLEKALPVLAHECFWVIIFYPMTAISTIFSVALLDSRSDPENERLKLLQGFTQLIRQIPVKRLTVAEISHLEFIEEVLESILDSVPPWGYPDLAHPFHVLNPRAELVYATPIGGESPLDTVSVELFKDDPVCKDFLENHESVWKNTLKLSDVAGRASEFDVIFYPGGHGPMVDLVHDEHSRSLLRDFHSQDKIVSAVCHGPAAFVNATTASGVLILKGKQVTGFDDVGEEMFKFTDDMDFSLEKRLSEASGGKYVKADEGPLAEKVVVDGKMITVQNPASIVQGCR
;
A
#
# COMPACT_ATOMS: atom_id res chain seq x y z
N MET A 1 -24.79 -8.57 32.07
CA MET A 1 -25.41 -9.81 31.54
C MET A 1 -25.09 -9.86 30.04
N LEU A 2 -24.10 -10.66 29.64
CA LEU A 2 -23.71 -10.80 28.22
C LEU A 2 -24.90 -11.32 27.42
N ARG A 3 -25.30 -10.59 26.38
CA ARG A 3 -26.41 -10.99 25.49
C ARG A 3 -25.94 -12.09 24.54
N LEU A 4 -25.77 -13.30 25.07
CA LEU A 4 -25.39 -14.51 24.34
C LEU A 4 -26.26 -14.78 23.10
N SER A 5 -27.50 -14.30 23.09
CA SER A 5 -28.44 -14.38 21.97
C SER A 5 -27.97 -13.65 20.71
N TYR A 6 -27.28 -12.51 20.87
CA TYR A 6 -26.72 -11.74 19.74
C TYR A 6 -25.54 -12.50 19.12
N HIS A 7 -24.63 -13.02 19.94
CA HIS A 7 -23.52 -13.84 19.49
C HIS A 7 -24.00 -15.13 18.82
N HIS A 8 -25.07 -15.77 19.32
CA HIS A 8 -25.66 -16.95 18.70
C HIS A 8 -26.22 -16.68 17.30
N CYS A 9 -26.85 -15.51 17.09
CA CYS A 9 -27.37 -15.10 15.79
C CYS A 9 -26.23 -14.85 14.78
N VAL A 10 -25.16 -14.18 15.22
CA VAL A 10 -23.96 -13.94 14.40
C VAL A 10 -23.22 -15.25 14.09
N ILE A 11 -23.18 -16.21 15.03
CA ILE A 11 -22.60 -17.56 14.83
C ILE A 11 -23.33 -18.33 13.72
N LEU A 12 -24.66 -18.29 13.69
CA LEU A 12 -25.44 -18.97 12.64
C LEU A 12 -25.16 -18.38 11.25
N ILE A 13 -24.95 -17.06 11.17
CA ILE A 13 -24.60 -16.37 9.92
C ILE A 13 -23.21 -16.81 9.43
N HIS A 14 -22.20 -16.89 10.31
CA HIS A 14 -20.85 -17.35 9.93
C HIS A 14 -20.82 -18.85 9.56
N GLN A 15 -21.54 -19.71 10.28
CA GLN A 15 -21.59 -21.16 9.99
C GLN A 15 -22.30 -21.48 8.67
N ALA A 16 -23.31 -20.69 8.29
CA ALA A 16 -23.96 -20.82 7.00
C ALA A 16 -22.98 -20.58 5.84
N ARG A 17 -22.06 -19.60 5.97
CA ARG A 17 -21.04 -19.28 4.95
C ARG A 17 -19.99 -20.38 4.75
N CYS A 18 -19.53 -21.04 5.80
CA CYS A 18 -18.53 -22.11 5.68
C CYS A 18 -19.03 -23.35 4.91
N ARG A 19 -20.35 -23.47 4.66
CA ARG A 19 -20.92 -24.57 3.86
C ARG A 19 -20.87 -24.31 2.36
N ASP A 20 -20.89 -23.06 1.90
CA ASP A 20 -20.90 -22.75 0.46
C ASP A 20 -19.52 -22.91 -0.20
N PHE A 21 -18.42 -22.76 0.57
CA PHE A 21 -17.05 -22.96 0.10
C PHE A 21 -16.67 -24.42 -0.19
N GLN A 22 -17.53 -25.39 0.11
CA GLN A 22 -17.28 -26.82 -0.17
C GLN A 22 -17.72 -27.25 -1.58
N THR A 23 -18.32 -26.36 -2.38
CA THR A 23 -18.96 -26.73 -3.65
C THR A 23 -18.07 -26.59 -4.89
N GLY A 24 -16.87 -26.01 -4.79
CA GLY A 24 -15.85 -26.04 -5.83
C GLY A 24 -16.21 -25.34 -7.16
N GLN A 25 -17.13 -24.36 -7.15
CA GLN A 25 -17.47 -23.59 -8.34
C GLN A 25 -16.51 -22.39 -8.58
N PRO A 26 -16.30 -21.96 -9.84
CA PRO A 26 -15.45 -20.81 -10.18
C PRO A 26 -15.98 -19.49 -9.57
N ILE A 27 -15.07 -18.65 -9.11
CA ILE A 27 -15.35 -17.46 -8.28
C ILE A 27 -16.16 -16.37 -9.02
N ASP A 28 -16.01 -16.26 -10.34
CA ASP A 28 -16.63 -15.18 -11.13
C ASP A 28 -18.15 -15.30 -11.31
N ASP A 29 -18.72 -16.50 -11.18
CA ASP A 29 -20.18 -16.74 -11.34
C ASP A 29 -20.95 -16.65 -10.00
N VAL A 30 -20.28 -16.40 -8.88
CA VAL A 30 -20.89 -16.46 -7.53
C VAL A 30 -21.41 -15.10 -7.05
N ILE A 31 -20.95 -13.97 -7.61
CA ILE A 31 -21.23 -12.64 -7.05
C ILE A 31 -22.45 -11.99 -7.74
N ASP A 32 -23.65 -12.45 -7.38
CA ASP A 32 -24.93 -11.76 -7.62
C ASP A 32 -25.21 -10.68 -6.55
N ASP A 33 -26.16 -9.76 -6.78
CA ASP A 33 -26.59 -8.69 -5.87
C ASP A 33 -26.97 -9.22 -4.47
N GLY A 34 -27.49 -10.45 -4.38
CA GLY A 34 -27.75 -11.13 -3.10
C GLY A 34 -26.49 -11.45 -2.29
N HIS A 35 -25.36 -11.75 -2.95
CA HIS A 35 -24.09 -12.03 -2.28
C HIS A 35 -23.42 -10.74 -1.76
N ARG A 36 -23.54 -9.63 -2.49
CA ARG A 36 -23.05 -8.31 -2.04
C ARG A 36 -23.74 -7.83 -0.76
N ILE A 37 -25.05 -8.01 -0.66
CA ILE A 37 -25.82 -7.70 0.55
C ILE A 37 -25.36 -8.57 1.73
N ASN A 38 -25.09 -9.86 1.49
CA ASN A 38 -24.54 -10.76 2.52
C ASN A 38 -23.14 -10.34 2.98
N PHE A 39 -22.28 -9.82 2.10
CA PHE A 39 -20.97 -9.31 2.48
C PHE A 39 -21.05 -8.04 3.33
N GLN A 40 -21.92 -7.09 2.98
CA GLN A 40 -22.08 -5.86 3.76
C GLN A 40 -22.60 -6.14 5.18
N ILE A 41 -23.62 -6.99 5.32
CA ILE A 41 -24.17 -7.41 6.62
C ILE A 41 -23.08 -8.04 7.50
N LEU A 42 -22.18 -8.81 6.88
CA LEU A 42 -21.11 -9.50 7.56
C LEU A 42 -19.97 -8.56 7.99
N ILE A 43 -19.66 -7.56 7.17
CA ILE A 43 -18.74 -6.48 7.53
C ILE A 43 -19.32 -5.67 8.71
N ASP A 44 -20.60 -5.30 8.64
CA ASP A 44 -21.27 -4.52 9.69
C ASP A 44 -21.35 -5.30 11.02
N ALA A 45 -21.60 -6.61 10.95
CA ALA A 45 -21.57 -7.50 12.10
C ALA A 45 -20.16 -7.62 12.71
N SER A 46 -19.15 -7.78 11.86
CA SER A 46 -17.74 -7.87 12.27
C SER A 46 -17.26 -6.56 12.92
N ARG A 47 -17.60 -5.41 12.33
CA ARG A 47 -17.35 -4.07 12.87
C ARG A 47 -18.03 -3.86 14.23
N SER A 48 -19.30 -4.28 14.34
CA SER A 48 -20.06 -4.18 15.59
C SER A 48 -19.43 -5.00 16.72
N ILE A 49 -18.90 -6.19 16.41
CA ILE A 49 -18.15 -7.01 17.37
C ILE A 49 -16.90 -6.27 17.84
N LEU A 50 -16.09 -5.73 16.93
CA LEU A 50 -14.84 -5.05 17.28
C LEU A 50 -15.09 -3.81 18.17
N ILE A 51 -16.08 -2.98 17.81
CA ILE A 51 -16.45 -1.78 18.58
C ILE A 51 -16.97 -2.17 19.97
N TYR A 52 -17.81 -3.21 20.06
CA TYR A 52 -18.31 -3.69 21.35
C TYR A 52 -17.16 -4.15 22.25
N LEU A 53 -16.21 -4.90 21.69
CA LEU A 53 -15.05 -5.40 22.44
C LEU A 53 -14.15 -4.27 22.91
N GLU A 54 -13.91 -3.26 22.09
CA GLU A 54 -13.16 -2.06 22.50
C GLU A 54 -13.75 -1.39 23.74
N LYS A 55 -15.08 -1.28 23.82
CA LYS A 55 -15.74 -0.67 24.97
C LYS A 55 -15.91 -1.61 26.16
N ALA A 56 -15.99 -2.92 25.92
CA ALA A 56 -16.18 -3.92 26.98
C ALA A 56 -14.85 -4.39 27.61
N LEU A 57 -13.72 -4.23 26.91
CA LEU A 57 -12.40 -4.69 27.34
C LEU A 57 -12.01 -4.27 28.76
N PRO A 58 -12.29 -3.02 29.21
CA PRO A 58 -11.90 -2.57 30.56
C PRO A 58 -12.69 -3.25 31.70
N VAL A 59 -13.80 -3.94 31.41
CA VAL A 59 -14.74 -4.47 32.42
C VAL A 59 -14.93 -5.99 32.35
N LEU A 60 -14.29 -6.68 31.39
CA LEU A 60 -14.36 -8.13 31.24
C LEU A 60 -13.44 -8.86 32.23
N ALA A 61 -13.96 -9.91 32.86
CA ALA A 61 -13.16 -10.78 33.72
C ALA A 61 -12.20 -11.64 32.88
N HIS A 62 -10.97 -11.83 33.38
CA HIS A 62 -9.89 -12.55 32.69
C HIS A 62 -10.28 -13.96 32.19
N GLU A 63 -11.15 -14.66 32.91
CA GLU A 63 -11.53 -16.05 32.57
C GLU A 63 -12.59 -16.11 31.44
N CYS A 64 -13.37 -15.05 31.21
CA CYS A 64 -14.32 -14.97 30.11
C CYS A 64 -13.67 -14.50 28.80
N PHE A 65 -12.44 -14.00 28.86
CA PHE A 65 -11.74 -13.32 27.77
C PHE A 65 -11.33 -14.27 26.64
N TRP A 66 -10.86 -15.48 26.96
CA TRP A 66 -10.42 -16.46 25.95
C TRP A 66 -11.55 -17.08 25.14
N VAL A 67 -12.77 -17.14 25.71
CA VAL A 67 -13.97 -17.48 24.94
C VAL A 67 -14.31 -16.34 23.97
N ILE A 68 -13.94 -15.11 24.31
CA ILE A 68 -14.28 -13.90 23.58
C ILE A 68 -13.27 -13.59 22.46
N ILE A 69 -11.98 -13.92 22.60
CA ILE A 69 -10.92 -13.62 21.60
C ILE A 69 -11.08 -14.39 20.27
N PHE A 70 -11.80 -15.52 20.29
CA PHE A 70 -12.14 -16.26 19.07
C PHE A 70 -13.02 -15.44 18.10
N TYR A 71 -13.84 -14.54 18.64
CA TYR A 71 -14.78 -13.73 17.85
C TYR A 71 -14.14 -12.59 17.05
N PRO A 72 -13.20 -11.78 17.59
CA PRO A 72 -12.43 -10.85 16.78
C PRO A 72 -11.61 -11.56 15.71
N MET A 73 -11.03 -12.73 16.00
CA MET A 73 -10.29 -13.51 14.98
C MET A 73 -11.17 -13.93 13.81
N THR A 74 -12.39 -14.41 14.10
CA THR A 74 -13.36 -14.78 13.06
C THR A 74 -13.81 -13.55 12.27
N ALA A 75 -14.03 -12.41 12.94
CA ALA A 75 -14.39 -11.15 12.32
C ALA A 75 -13.27 -10.62 11.40
N ILE A 76 -12.02 -10.70 11.82
CA ILE A 76 -10.85 -10.25 11.05
C ILE A 76 -10.62 -11.12 9.84
N SER A 77 -10.57 -12.45 10.01
CA SER A 77 -10.44 -13.38 8.90
C SER A 77 -11.55 -13.16 7.87
N THR A 78 -12.76 -12.86 8.33
CA THR A 78 -13.89 -12.54 7.48
C THR A 78 -13.72 -11.21 6.74
N ILE A 79 -13.34 -10.12 7.43
CA ILE A 79 -13.09 -8.81 6.81
C ILE A 79 -11.96 -8.92 5.78
N PHE A 80 -10.89 -9.63 6.12
CA PHE A 80 -9.75 -9.89 5.25
C PHE A 80 -10.13 -10.69 4.00
N SER A 81 -10.82 -11.83 4.16
CA SER A 81 -11.28 -12.61 3.01
C SER A 81 -12.23 -11.82 2.11
N VAL A 82 -13.04 -10.91 2.65
CA VAL A 82 -13.92 -10.05 1.84
C VAL A 82 -13.14 -8.92 1.16
N ALA A 83 -12.08 -8.40 1.79
CA ALA A 83 -11.16 -7.45 1.16
C ALA A 83 -10.41 -8.06 -0.04
N LEU A 84 -9.97 -9.32 0.07
CA LEU A 84 -9.34 -10.04 -1.04
C LEU A 84 -10.31 -10.35 -2.20
N LEU A 85 -11.58 -10.63 -1.89
CA LEU A 85 -12.57 -11.05 -2.89
C LEU A 85 -13.29 -9.88 -3.58
N ASP A 86 -13.35 -8.70 -2.96
CA ASP A 86 -14.01 -7.51 -3.53
C ASP A 86 -13.32 -6.23 -3.06
N SER A 87 -12.12 -5.98 -3.59
CA SER A 87 -11.32 -4.77 -3.33
C SER A 87 -12.00 -3.50 -3.84
N ARG A 88 -12.94 -3.60 -4.80
CA ARG A 88 -13.62 -2.47 -5.43
C ARG A 88 -14.72 -1.85 -4.57
N SER A 89 -15.19 -2.54 -3.54
CA SER A 89 -16.27 -2.08 -2.65
C SER A 89 -15.78 -1.40 -1.36
N ASP A 90 -14.48 -1.12 -1.23
CA ASP A 90 -13.91 -0.38 -0.08
C ASP A 90 -13.00 0.80 -0.51
N PRO A 91 -13.54 1.79 -1.24
CA PRO A 91 -12.74 2.89 -1.81
C PRO A 91 -12.07 3.81 -0.76
N GLU A 92 -12.52 3.79 0.49
CA GLU A 92 -11.94 4.60 1.58
C GLU A 92 -11.00 3.80 2.51
N ASN A 93 -10.70 2.54 2.15
CA ASN A 93 -9.90 1.62 2.96
C ASN A 93 -10.44 1.46 4.40
N GLU A 94 -11.76 1.53 4.60
CA GLU A 94 -12.36 1.38 5.94
C GLU A 94 -12.05 0.01 6.54
N ARG A 95 -11.98 -1.04 5.71
CA ARG A 95 -11.65 -2.40 6.16
C ARG A 95 -10.20 -2.50 6.60
N LEU A 96 -9.27 -1.85 5.90
CA LEU A 96 -7.87 -1.80 6.28
C LEU A 96 -7.67 -1.05 7.60
N LYS A 97 -8.39 0.05 7.81
CA LYS A 97 -8.40 0.79 9.09
C LYS A 97 -8.93 -0.06 10.24
N LEU A 98 -9.94 -0.90 10.00
CA LEU A 98 -10.45 -1.86 11.01
C LEU A 98 -9.42 -2.93 11.36
N LEU A 99 -8.65 -3.42 10.39
CA LEU A 99 -7.55 -4.36 10.62
C LEU A 99 -6.42 -3.71 11.43
N GLN A 100 -6.01 -2.48 11.09
CA GLN A 100 -4.97 -1.74 11.82
C GLN A 100 -5.38 -1.38 13.26
N GLY A 101 -6.63 -0.94 13.46
CA GLY A 101 -7.15 -0.59 14.78
C GLY A 101 -7.20 -1.78 15.74
N PHE A 102 -7.32 -3.01 15.23
CA PHE A 102 -7.32 -4.21 16.03
C PHE A 102 -5.96 -4.53 16.67
N THR A 103 -4.85 -4.27 15.97
CA THR A 103 -3.50 -4.44 16.53
C THR A 103 -3.31 -3.55 17.77
N GLN A 104 -3.83 -2.33 17.72
CA GLN A 104 -3.84 -1.41 18.86
C GLN A 104 -4.75 -1.91 19.99
N LEU A 105 -5.86 -2.56 19.65
CA LEU A 105 -6.77 -3.20 20.60
C LEU A 105 -6.11 -4.35 21.37
N ILE A 106 -5.37 -5.22 20.68
CA ILE A 106 -4.62 -6.32 21.32
C ILE A 106 -3.60 -5.77 22.31
N ARG A 107 -2.85 -4.73 21.91
CA ARG A 107 -1.78 -4.15 22.73
C ARG A 107 -2.28 -3.46 24.00
N GLN A 108 -3.56 -3.05 24.05
CA GLN A 108 -4.17 -2.42 25.22
C GLN A 108 -4.69 -3.43 26.25
N ILE A 109 -4.60 -4.73 25.99
CA ILE A 109 -5.12 -5.76 26.90
C ILE A 109 -4.20 -5.86 28.14
N PRO A 110 -4.72 -5.65 29.37
CA PRO A 110 -3.91 -5.75 30.57
C PRO A 110 -3.71 -7.22 30.96
N VAL A 111 -2.67 -7.90 30.44
CA VAL A 111 -2.39 -9.32 30.79
C VAL A 111 -1.22 -9.42 31.78
N LYS A 112 -1.44 -10.03 32.95
CA LYS A 112 -0.40 -10.14 33.99
C LYS A 112 0.53 -11.34 33.83
N ARG A 113 0.12 -12.43 33.16
CA ARG A 113 0.97 -13.58 32.77
C ARG A 113 0.31 -14.34 31.61
N LEU A 114 1.05 -14.52 30.51
CA LEU A 114 0.66 -15.36 29.38
C LEU A 114 1.25 -16.77 29.56
N THR A 115 0.51 -17.79 29.15
CA THR A 115 1.03 -19.15 28.95
C THR A 115 1.75 -19.25 27.61
N VAL A 116 2.62 -20.27 27.46
CA VAL A 116 3.40 -20.48 26.22
C VAL A 116 2.50 -20.62 24.99
N ALA A 117 1.36 -21.31 25.12
CA ALA A 117 0.41 -21.46 24.02
C ALA A 117 -0.25 -20.13 23.61
N GLU A 118 -0.48 -19.24 24.57
CA GLU A 118 -1.07 -17.92 24.32
C GLU A 118 -0.05 -16.96 23.68
N ILE A 119 1.24 -17.07 24.06
CA ILE A 119 2.34 -16.36 23.40
C ILE A 119 2.46 -16.81 21.95
N SER A 120 2.51 -18.12 21.69
CA SER A 120 2.61 -18.64 20.32
C SER A 120 1.41 -18.30 19.45
N HIS A 121 0.22 -18.15 20.02
CA HIS A 121 -0.96 -17.70 19.27
C HIS A 121 -0.90 -16.20 18.95
N LEU A 122 -0.36 -15.38 19.86
CA LEU A 122 -0.13 -13.96 19.61
C LEU A 122 0.98 -13.75 18.58
N GLU A 123 2.07 -14.51 18.64
CA GLU A 123 3.15 -14.51 17.64
C GLU A 123 2.60 -14.91 16.26
N PHE A 124 1.77 -15.95 16.17
CA PHE A 124 1.12 -16.32 14.91
C PHE A 124 0.17 -15.23 14.38
N ILE A 125 -0.53 -14.52 15.27
CA ILE A 125 -1.39 -13.40 14.89
C ILE A 125 -0.56 -12.22 14.41
N GLU A 126 0.56 -11.91 15.06
CA GLU A 126 1.51 -10.89 14.61
C GLU A 126 2.10 -11.28 13.25
N GLU A 127 2.50 -12.54 13.05
CA GLU A 127 3.05 -13.04 11.78
C GLU A 127 2.03 -13.01 10.63
N VAL A 128 0.76 -13.35 10.90
CA VAL A 128 -0.32 -13.23 9.91
C VAL A 128 -0.65 -11.76 9.62
N LEU A 129 -0.63 -10.88 10.63
CA LEU A 129 -0.88 -9.45 10.44
C LEU A 129 0.28 -8.74 9.74
N GLU A 130 1.53 -9.11 10.03
CA GLU A 130 2.73 -8.68 9.31
C GLU A 130 2.66 -9.14 7.86
N SER A 131 2.33 -10.42 7.60
CA SER A 131 2.08 -10.90 6.24
C SER A 131 0.96 -10.16 5.50
N ILE A 132 -0.04 -9.65 6.23
CA ILE A 132 -1.13 -8.82 5.66
C ILE A 132 -0.67 -7.38 5.42
N LEU A 133 0.20 -6.82 6.26
CA LEU A 133 0.79 -5.50 6.03
C LEU A 133 1.87 -5.52 4.93
N ASP A 134 2.63 -6.60 4.83
CA ASP A 134 3.59 -6.91 3.76
C ASP A 134 2.90 -7.12 2.41
N SER A 135 1.58 -7.31 2.40
CA SER A 135 0.77 -7.38 1.17
C SER A 135 0.50 -6.01 0.51
N VAL A 136 0.83 -4.90 1.19
CA VAL A 136 1.03 -3.60 0.53
C VAL A 136 2.52 -3.49 0.24
N PRO A 137 2.94 -3.64 -1.03
CA PRO A 137 4.33 -3.63 -1.36
C PRO A 137 4.93 -2.28 -0.94
N PRO A 138 6.03 -2.24 -0.21
CA PRO A 138 6.64 -1.00 0.25
C PRO A 138 7.40 -0.24 -0.86
N TRP A 139 7.86 0.98 -0.55
CA TRP A 139 8.68 1.78 -1.48
C TRP A 139 10.16 1.35 -1.45
N GLY A 140 10.86 1.57 -2.56
CA GLY A 140 12.21 1.06 -2.80
C GLY A 140 13.23 1.88 -2.02
N TYR A 141 13.88 1.27 -1.03
CA TYR A 141 14.80 1.95 -0.14
C TYR A 141 15.88 2.84 -0.81
N PRO A 142 16.62 2.37 -1.82
CA PRO A 142 17.60 3.21 -2.53
C PRO A 142 16.93 4.36 -3.30
N ASP A 143 15.69 4.17 -3.77
CA ASP A 143 14.92 5.14 -4.56
C ASP A 143 14.53 6.39 -3.76
N LEU A 144 14.64 6.38 -2.42
CA LEU A 144 14.53 7.58 -1.58
C LEU A 144 15.87 7.99 -0.97
N ALA A 145 16.71 7.03 -0.55
CA ALA A 145 17.97 7.31 0.13
C ALA A 145 18.97 8.06 -0.78
N HIS A 146 19.15 7.62 -2.03
CA HIS A 146 20.07 8.28 -2.96
C HIS A 146 19.58 9.68 -3.38
N PRO A 147 18.30 9.89 -3.75
CA PRO A 147 17.80 11.24 -4.02
C PRO A 147 17.88 12.14 -2.81
N PHE A 148 17.58 11.64 -1.61
CA PHE A 148 17.74 12.40 -0.36
C PHE A 148 19.17 12.90 -0.21
N HIS A 149 20.17 12.01 -0.33
CA HIS A 149 21.58 12.38 -0.20
C HIS A 149 22.00 13.48 -1.19
N VAL A 150 21.49 13.44 -2.42
CA VAL A 150 21.84 14.41 -3.46
C VAL A 150 21.08 15.73 -3.29
N LEU A 151 19.80 15.68 -2.94
CA LEU A 151 18.87 16.82 -3.00
C LEU A 151 18.71 17.54 -1.65
N ASN A 152 18.79 16.84 -0.51
CA ASN A 152 18.60 17.43 0.82
C ASN A 152 19.54 18.62 1.11
N PRO A 153 20.81 18.63 0.65
CA PRO A 153 21.68 19.81 0.82
C PRO A 153 21.34 20.99 -0.10
N ARG A 154 20.42 20.81 -1.05
CA ARG A 154 20.17 21.75 -2.17
C ARG A 154 18.72 22.24 -2.26
N ALA A 155 17.79 21.52 -1.64
CA ALA A 155 16.37 21.81 -1.68
C ALA A 155 15.73 21.48 -0.33
N GLU A 156 14.64 22.19 -0.02
CA GLU A 156 13.76 21.80 1.07
C GLU A 156 12.89 20.63 0.60
N LEU A 157 12.96 19.51 1.32
CA LEU A 157 12.24 18.29 0.97
C LEU A 157 11.02 18.12 1.88
N VAL A 158 9.86 17.91 1.26
CA VAL A 158 8.60 17.61 1.95
C VAL A 158 8.14 16.23 1.51
N TYR A 159 7.87 15.36 2.48
CA TYR A 159 7.46 13.98 2.26
C TYR A 159 5.98 13.81 2.52
N ALA A 160 5.27 13.16 1.61
CA ALA A 160 3.86 12.88 1.75
C ALA A 160 3.52 11.47 1.26
N THR A 161 2.59 10.82 1.96
CA THR A 161 2.06 9.48 1.62
C THR A 161 0.53 9.53 1.62
N PRO A 162 -0.17 8.54 1.03
CA PRO A 162 -1.63 8.55 0.97
C PRO A 162 -2.32 8.76 2.32
N ILE A 163 -1.79 8.16 3.38
CA ILE A 163 -2.37 8.22 4.73
C ILE A 163 -1.61 9.10 5.72
N GLY A 164 -0.38 9.53 5.39
CA GLY A 164 0.50 10.27 6.30
C GLY A 164 1.06 9.38 7.43
N GLY A 165 1.97 9.93 8.23
CA GLY A 165 2.65 9.19 9.28
C GLY A 165 3.74 8.27 8.75
N GLU A 166 3.83 7.06 9.29
CA GLU A 166 4.87 6.10 8.94
C GLU A 166 4.58 5.38 7.62
N SER A 167 5.53 5.47 6.70
CA SER A 167 5.53 4.74 5.44
C SER A 167 6.32 3.44 5.59
N PRO A 168 5.75 2.28 5.23
CA PRO A 168 6.44 1.00 5.36
C PRO A 168 7.65 0.92 4.42
N LEU A 169 8.75 0.39 4.92
CA LEU A 169 10.00 0.18 4.19
C LEU A 169 10.02 -1.18 3.49
N ASP A 170 10.67 -1.24 2.33
CA ASP A 170 10.91 -2.50 1.63
C ASP A 170 12.07 -3.25 2.24
N THR A 171 11.74 -4.26 3.06
CA THR A 171 12.70 -5.11 3.76
C THR A 171 13.63 -5.85 2.80
N VAL A 172 13.16 -6.23 1.60
CA VAL A 172 13.99 -6.85 0.56
C VAL A 172 15.04 -5.86 0.08
N SER A 173 14.63 -4.63 -0.22
CA SER A 173 15.57 -3.59 -0.63
C SER A 173 16.53 -3.17 0.50
N VAL A 174 16.10 -3.14 1.77
CA VAL A 174 16.98 -2.87 2.91
C VAL A 174 18.08 -3.92 3.00
N GLU A 175 17.76 -5.20 2.85
CA GLU A 175 18.75 -6.28 2.89
C GLU A 175 19.69 -6.24 1.67
N LEU A 176 19.17 -5.99 0.47
CA LEU A 176 19.97 -5.90 -0.76
C LEU A 176 20.97 -4.73 -0.73
N PHE A 177 20.62 -3.62 -0.07
CA PHE A 177 21.43 -2.39 -0.04
C PHE A 177 22.07 -2.10 1.32
N LYS A 178 22.13 -3.08 2.24
CA LYS A 178 22.70 -2.90 3.59
C LYS A 178 24.17 -2.45 3.62
N ASP A 179 24.92 -2.79 2.56
CA ASP A 179 26.35 -2.47 2.42
C ASP A 179 26.59 -1.16 1.62
N ASP A 180 25.53 -0.55 1.07
CA ASP A 180 25.63 0.77 0.43
C ASP A 180 25.74 1.85 1.52
N PRO A 181 26.77 2.71 1.50
CA PRO A 181 27.03 3.67 2.58
C PRO A 181 25.97 4.78 2.67
N VAL A 182 25.34 5.17 1.56
CA VAL A 182 24.27 6.17 1.55
C VAL A 182 23.00 5.57 2.12
N CYS A 183 22.66 4.37 1.68
CA CYS A 183 21.55 3.59 2.21
C CYS A 183 21.74 3.34 3.72
N LYS A 184 22.93 2.97 4.17
CA LYS A 184 23.19 2.77 5.60
C LYS A 184 23.03 4.05 6.43
N ASP A 185 23.62 5.16 5.99
CA ASP A 185 23.48 6.46 6.68
C ASP A 185 22.01 6.90 6.76
N PHE A 186 21.27 6.75 5.65
CA PHE A 186 19.85 7.08 5.60
C PHE A 186 19.04 6.30 6.64
N LEU A 187 19.35 5.01 6.84
CA LEU A 187 18.59 4.12 7.73
C LEU A 187 18.83 4.50 9.19
N GLU A 188 20.09 4.73 9.51
CA GLU A 188 20.55 4.96 10.88
C GLU A 188 20.23 6.38 11.35
N ASN A 189 20.25 7.38 10.45
CA ASN A 189 20.28 8.80 10.85
C ASN A 189 19.08 9.63 10.36
N HIS A 190 18.23 9.13 9.47
CA HIS A 190 17.18 9.93 8.82
C HIS A 190 15.78 9.31 8.91
N GLU A 191 15.53 8.47 9.91
CA GLU A 191 14.26 7.76 10.15
C GLU A 191 13.01 8.66 10.16
N SER A 192 13.15 9.90 10.60
CA SER A 192 12.05 10.86 10.58
C SER A 192 11.48 11.13 9.19
N VAL A 193 12.25 10.91 8.12
CA VAL A 193 11.84 11.16 6.72
C VAL A 193 10.66 10.29 6.32
N TRP A 194 10.68 9.00 6.65
CA TRP A 194 9.58 8.09 6.32
C TRP A 194 8.63 7.84 7.48
N LYS A 195 9.01 8.15 8.73
CA LYS A 195 8.10 8.05 9.88
C LYS A 195 7.14 9.22 10.06
N ASN A 196 7.49 10.41 9.58
CA ASN A 196 6.72 11.63 9.80
C ASN A 196 6.26 12.27 8.48
N THR A 197 5.61 11.49 7.62
CA THR A 197 5.12 11.99 6.34
C THR A 197 3.82 12.78 6.51
N LEU A 198 3.64 13.82 5.69
CA LEU A 198 2.34 14.47 5.54
C LEU A 198 1.36 13.51 4.86
N LYS A 199 0.06 13.74 5.07
CA LYS A 199 -0.95 13.07 4.27
C LYS A 199 -1.07 13.75 2.91
N LEU A 200 -1.19 12.99 1.81
CA LEU A 200 -1.33 13.55 0.46
C LEU A 200 -2.51 14.52 0.34
N SER A 201 -3.61 14.27 1.05
CA SER A 201 -4.75 15.18 1.10
C SER A 201 -4.41 16.57 1.64
N ASP A 202 -3.39 16.69 2.48
CA ASP A 202 -2.97 17.96 3.10
C ASP A 202 -2.03 18.76 2.19
N VAL A 203 -1.49 18.11 1.16
CA VAL A 203 -0.59 18.69 0.16
C VAL A 203 -1.34 18.94 -1.16
N ALA A 204 -2.39 18.18 -1.45
CA ALA A 204 -3.21 18.37 -2.65
C ALA A 204 -3.70 19.82 -2.82
N GLY A 205 -3.56 20.36 -4.03
CA GLY A 205 -3.87 21.76 -4.34
C GLY A 205 -2.78 22.78 -3.96
N ARG A 206 -1.69 22.35 -3.32
CA ARG A 206 -0.56 23.20 -2.93
C ARG A 206 0.64 23.09 -3.87
N ALA A 207 0.43 22.58 -5.09
CA ALA A 207 1.49 22.46 -6.09
C ALA A 207 2.23 23.78 -6.38
N SER A 208 1.59 24.93 -6.15
CA SER A 208 2.22 26.25 -6.29
C SER A 208 3.36 26.49 -5.30
N GLU A 209 3.39 25.80 -4.16
CA GLU A 209 4.41 25.93 -3.11
C GLU A 209 5.72 25.18 -3.43
N PHE A 210 5.72 24.31 -4.45
CA PHE A 210 6.83 23.40 -4.76
C PHE A 210 7.34 23.61 -6.18
N ASP A 211 8.62 23.40 -6.44
CA ASP A 211 9.18 23.47 -7.80
C ASP A 211 9.16 22.12 -8.53
N VAL A 212 9.22 21.02 -7.78
CA VAL A 212 9.40 19.65 -8.27
C VAL A 212 8.52 18.69 -7.49
N ILE A 213 7.94 17.71 -8.17
CA ILE A 213 7.39 16.50 -7.54
C ILE A 213 8.21 15.29 -7.95
N PHE A 214 8.55 14.45 -6.97
CA PHE A 214 9.33 13.23 -7.14
C PHE A 214 8.62 12.03 -6.52
N TYR A 215 8.49 10.95 -7.28
CA TYR A 215 7.91 9.69 -6.85
C TYR A 215 9.02 8.63 -6.74
N PRO A 216 9.40 8.22 -5.52
CA PRO A 216 10.29 7.07 -5.34
C PRO A 216 9.60 5.79 -5.85
N GLY A 217 10.41 4.78 -6.18
CA GLY A 217 9.93 3.49 -6.65
C GLY A 217 9.72 2.48 -5.53
N GLY A 218 10.12 1.23 -5.77
CA GLY A 218 9.58 0.02 -5.10
C GLY A 218 8.14 -0.24 -5.49
N HIS A 219 7.59 -1.40 -5.16
CA HIS A 219 6.30 -1.82 -5.71
C HIS A 219 5.07 -1.03 -5.19
N GLY A 220 5.18 -0.30 -4.07
CA GLY A 220 4.04 0.42 -3.47
C GLY A 220 3.23 1.33 -4.38
N PRO A 221 3.84 2.19 -5.22
CA PRO A 221 3.13 3.04 -6.18
C PRO A 221 2.23 2.27 -7.16
N MET A 222 2.50 0.98 -7.41
CA MET A 222 1.67 0.11 -8.24
C MET A 222 0.36 -0.29 -7.56
N VAL A 223 0.28 -0.14 -6.23
CA VAL A 223 -0.87 -0.54 -5.41
C VAL A 223 -1.65 0.67 -4.93
N ASP A 224 -1.01 1.67 -4.34
CA ASP A 224 -1.72 2.81 -3.76
C ASP A 224 -1.74 4.04 -4.70
N LEU A 225 -0.59 4.53 -5.14
CA LEU A 225 -0.48 5.80 -5.86
C LEU A 225 -1.09 5.77 -7.27
N VAL A 226 -1.18 4.60 -7.91
CA VAL A 226 -1.88 4.42 -9.20
C VAL A 226 -3.38 4.71 -9.10
N HIS A 227 -3.96 4.57 -7.91
CA HIS A 227 -5.38 4.76 -7.61
C HIS A 227 -5.67 6.02 -6.79
N ASP A 228 -4.67 6.62 -6.13
CA ASP A 228 -4.85 7.78 -5.25
C ASP A 228 -5.26 9.06 -6.00
N GLU A 229 -6.46 9.58 -5.70
CA GLU A 229 -7.00 10.78 -6.35
C GLU A 229 -6.23 12.06 -6.00
N HIS A 230 -5.66 12.15 -4.81
CA HIS A 230 -4.88 13.31 -4.37
C HIS A 230 -3.54 13.39 -5.10
N SER A 231 -2.84 12.26 -5.26
CA SER A 231 -1.65 12.09 -6.08
C SER A 231 -1.92 12.50 -7.53
N ARG A 232 -3.02 11.99 -8.11
CA ARG A 232 -3.43 12.35 -9.47
C ARG A 232 -3.75 13.85 -9.62
N SER A 233 -4.37 14.45 -8.62
CA SER A 233 -4.63 15.90 -8.61
C SER A 233 -3.33 16.69 -8.55
N LEU A 234 -2.38 16.30 -7.69
CA LEU A 234 -1.07 16.93 -7.61
C LEU A 234 -0.34 16.85 -8.95
N LEU A 235 -0.26 15.66 -9.55
CA LEU A 235 0.37 15.49 -10.87
C LEU A 235 -0.23 16.41 -11.94
N ARG A 236 -1.56 16.54 -11.94
CA ARG A 236 -2.26 17.45 -12.85
C ARG A 236 -1.88 18.90 -12.59
N ASP A 237 -1.81 19.32 -11.33
CA ASP A 237 -1.48 20.69 -10.95
C ASP A 237 -0.02 21.02 -11.33
N PHE A 238 0.94 20.16 -10.99
CA PHE A 238 2.35 20.31 -11.39
C PHE A 238 2.49 20.37 -12.92
N HIS A 239 1.84 19.47 -13.65
CA HIS A 239 1.85 19.50 -15.12
C HIS A 239 1.23 20.79 -15.67
N SER A 240 0.11 21.26 -15.12
CA SER A 240 -0.58 22.48 -15.59
C SER A 240 0.22 23.76 -15.33
N GLN A 241 1.05 23.75 -14.28
CA GLN A 241 1.92 24.86 -13.91
C GLN A 241 3.29 24.77 -14.60
N ASP A 242 3.47 23.84 -15.55
CA ASP A 242 4.73 23.59 -16.24
C ASP A 242 5.88 23.37 -15.23
N LYS A 243 5.68 22.51 -14.23
CA LYS A 243 6.68 22.16 -13.20
C LYS A 243 7.30 20.80 -13.46
N ILE A 244 8.41 20.50 -12.77
CA ILE A 244 9.11 19.23 -12.96
C ILE A 244 8.30 18.12 -12.29
N VAL A 245 8.03 17.06 -13.07
CA VAL A 245 7.40 15.83 -12.61
C VAL A 245 8.40 14.71 -12.82
N SER A 246 8.77 14.03 -11.74
CA SER A 246 9.83 13.02 -11.78
C SER A 246 9.48 11.74 -11.04
N ALA A 247 9.97 10.61 -11.53
CA ALA A 247 9.77 9.30 -10.88
C ALA A 247 10.88 8.31 -11.26
N VAL A 248 11.08 7.30 -10.41
CA VAL A 248 12.06 6.22 -10.62
C VAL A 248 11.45 4.84 -10.42
N CYS A 249 11.99 3.84 -11.12
CA CYS A 249 11.66 2.42 -10.97
C CYS A 249 10.15 2.20 -11.18
N HIS A 250 9.39 1.82 -10.15
CA HIS A 250 7.92 1.69 -10.22
C HIS A 250 7.15 2.98 -9.89
N GLY A 251 7.81 4.03 -9.43
CA GLY A 251 7.20 5.35 -9.18
C GLY A 251 6.37 5.90 -10.36
N PRO A 252 6.76 5.69 -11.64
CA PRO A 252 5.93 6.07 -12.80
C PRO A 252 4.54 5.43 -12.85
N ALA A 253 4.24 4.41 -12.04
CA ALA A 253 2.89 3.87 -11.86
C ALA A 253 1.87 4.95 -11.49
N ALA A 254 2.28 5.96 -10.69
CA ALA A 254 1.43 7.10 -10.35
C ALA A 254 0.99 7.91 -11.59
N PHE A 255 1.73 7.84 -12.70
CA PHE A 255 1.50 8.65 -13.88
C PHE A 255 0.52 8.01 -14.87
N VAL A 256 0.37 6.68 -14.85
CA VAL A 256 -0.28 5.92 -15.94
C VAL A 256 -1.75 6.30 -16.15
N ASN A 257 -2.42 6.77 -15.10
CA ASN A 257 -3.81 7.21 -15.16
C ASN A 257 -3.99 8.73 -15.01
N ALA A 258 -2.91 9.49 -14.84
CA ALA A 258 -2.96 10.93 -14.61
C ALA A 258 -3.31 11.69 -15.91
N THR A 259 -4.23 12.64 -15.80
CA THR A 259 -4.76 13.40 -16.94
C THR A 259 -4.67 14.90 -16.71
N THR A 260 -4.54 15.63 -17.80
CA THR A 260 -4.76 17.08 -17.88
C THR A 260 -6.23 17.42 -17.59
N ALA A 261 -6.53 18.71 -17.39
CA ALA A 261 -7.91 19.19 -17.20
C ALA A 261 -8.86 18.85 -18.35
N SER A 262 -8.35 18.65 -19.57
CA SER A 262 -9.14 18.22 -20.74
C SER A 262 -9.33 16.71 -20.84
N GLY A 263 -8.85 15.94 -19.86
CA GLY A 263 -8.96 14.47 -19.83
C GLY A 263 -7.90 13.74 -20.66
N VAL A 264 -6.95 14.45 -21.27
CA VAL A 264 -5.83 13.82 -22.00
C VAL A 264 -4.77 13.34 -21.01
N LEU A 265 -4.29 12.09 -21.17
CA LEU A 265 -3.19 11.55 -20.36
C LEU A 265 -1.96 12.44 -20.42
N ILE A 266 -1.34 12.70 -19.27
CA ILE A 266 -0.11 13.52 -19.20
C ILE A 266 1.07 12.84 -19.91
N LEU A 267 1.03 11.51 -20.02
CA LEU A 267 2.05 10.73 -20.72
C LEU A 267 1.87 10.73 -22.24
N LYS A 268 0.71 11.13 -22.77
CA LYS A 268 0.39 10.95 -24.19
C LYS A 268 1.44 11.62 -25.09
N GLY A 269 2.14 10.82 -25.87
CA GLY A 269 3.17 11.28 -26.80
C GLY A 269 4.51 11.63 -26.15
N LYS A 270 4.70 11.38 -24.85
CA LYS A 270 5.96 11.57 -24.12
C LYS A 270 6.83 10.33 -24.20
N GLN A 271 8.14 10.49 -24.36
CA GLN A 271 9.06 9.39 -24.08
C GLN A 271 9.16 9.19 -22.57
N VAL A 272 9.09 7.94 -22.14
CA VAL A 272 9.14 7.56 -20.72
C VAL A 272 9.91 6.27 -20.52
N THR A 273 10.40 6.06 -19.31
CA THR A 273 10.93 4.78 -18.83
C THR A 273 10.37 4.46 -17.44
N GLY A 274 10.71 3.30 -16.92
CA GLY A 274 10.29 2.75 -15.63
C GLY A 274 10.86 1.34 -15.50
N PHE A 275 10.61 0.64 -14.40
CA PHE A 275 11.09 -0.72 -14.24
C PHE A 275 10.47 -1.63 -15.32
N ASP A 276 11.29 -2.50 -15.90
CA ASP A 276 10.92 -3.27 -17.08
C ASP A 276 10.43 -4.69 -16.73
N ASP A 277 9.67 -5.31 -17.64
CA ASP A 277 9.05 -6.63 -17.40
C ASP A 277 10.11 -7.73 -17.18
N VAL A 278 11.31 -7.60 -17.76
CA VAL A 278 12.39 -8.59 -17.57
C VAL A 278 12.95 -8.50 -16.15
N GLY A 279 13.12 -7.28 -15.64
CA GLY A 279 13.47 -7.04 -14.24
C GLY A 279 12.40 -7.57 -13.30
N GLU A 280 11.13 -7.32 -13.60
CA GLU A 280 10.01 -7.80 -12.79
C GLU A 280 10.00 -9.33 -12.65
N GLU A 281 10.20 -10.04 -13.78
CA GLU A 281 10.31 -11.50 -13.81
C GLU A 281 11.53 -12.01 -13.02
N MET A 282 12.66 -11.30 -13.05
CA MET A 282 13.87 -11.67 -12.29
C MET A 282 13.63 -11.66 -10.78
N PHE A 283 12.85 -10.70 -10.28
CA PHE A 283 12.51 -10.59 -8.87
C PHE A 283 11.26 -11.38 -8.47
N LYS A 284 10.57 -12.01 -9.43
CA LYS A 284 9.41 -12.89 -9.25
C LYS A 284 8.16 -12.23 -8.64
N PHE A 285 7.99 -10.93 -8.86
CA PHE A 285 6.80 -10.18 -8.42
C PHE A 285 5.74 -10.02 -9.51
N THR A 286 6.00 -10.52 -10.73
CA THR A 286 5.08 -10.40 -11.89
C THR A 286 3.67 -10.90 -11.59
N ASP A 287 3.55 -12.03 -10.89
CA ASP A 287 2.25 -12.65 -10.58
C ASP A 287 1.53 -11.97 -9.39
N ASP A 288 2.24 -11.15 -8.61
CA ASP A 288 1.71 -10.42 -7.46
C ASP A 288 1.15 -9.04 -7.87
N MET A 289 1.51 -8.54 -9.06
CA MET A 289 1.08 -7.23 -9.57
C MET A 289 -0.18 -7.31 -10.43
N ASP A 290 -1.13 -6.39 -10.20
CA ASP A 290 -2.38 -6.27 -10.98
C ASP A 290 -2.13 -5.96 -12.47
N PHE A 291 -0.97 -5.40 -12.82
CA PHE A 291 -0.61 -5.04 -14.18
C PHE A 291 0.91 -4.93 -14.37
N SER A 292 1.35 -5.03 -15.64
CA SER A 292 2.73 -4.72 -16.04
C SER A 292 2.93 -3.21 -16.22
N LEU A 293 3.91 -2.66 -15.50
CA LEU A 293 4.26 -1.25 -15.57
C LEU A 293 4.74 -0.84 -16.97
N GLU A 294 5.65 -1.64 -17.57
CA GLU A 294 6.17 -1.41 -18.92
C GLU A 294 5.04 -1.29 -19.94
N LYS A 295 4.08 -2.22 -19.91
CA LYS A 295 2.93 -2.21 -20.82
C LYS A 295 2.05 -0.98 -20.59
N ARG A 296 1.73 -0.65 -19.33
CA ARG A 296 0.90 0.53 -19.02
C ARG A 296 1.56 1.85 -19.40
N LEU A 297 2.87 1.99 -19.18
CA LEU A 297 3.62 3.17 -19.61
C LEU A 297 3.66 3.26 -21.15
N SER A 298 3.86 2.13 -21.83
CA SER A 298 3.82 2.08 -23.29
C SER A 298 2.44 2.50 -23.82
N GLU A 299 1.35 1.96 -23.29
CA GLU A 299 -0.02 2.32 -23.67
C GLU A 299 -0.32 3.81 -23.41
N ALA A 300 -0.05 4.28 -22.20
CA ALA A 300 -0.34 5.65 -21.79
C ALA A 300 0.47 6.69 -22.57
N SER A 301 1.70 6.33 -22.99
CA SER A 301 2.57 7.17 -23.79
C SER A 301 2.30 7.13 -25.30
N GLY A 302 1.50 6.17 -25.77
CA GLY A 302 1.28 5.94 -27.19
C GLY A 302 2.44 5.21 -27.87
N GLY A 303 3.03 4.22 -27.19
CA GLY A 303 4.10 3.37 -27.67
C GLY A 303 5.50 3.97 -27.54
N LYS A 304 5.72 4.91 -26.62
CA LYS A 304 6.98 5.65 -26.46
C LYS A 304 7.76 5.28 -25.19
N TYR A 305 7.43 4.13 -24.60
CA TYR A 305 8.26 3.56 -23.56
C TYR A 305 9.62 3.13 -24.13
N VAL A 306 10.69 3.45 -23.41
CA VAL A 306 12.06 3.04 -23.73
C VAL A 306 12.73 2.47 -22.49
N LYS A 307 13.65 1.54 -22.69
CA LYS A 307 14.48 0.94 -21.63
C LYS A 307 15.96 0.92 -22.02
N ALA A 308 16.84 0.52 -21.11
CA ALA A 308 18.24 0.24 -21.40
C ALA A 308 18.37 -0.97 -22.32
N ASP A 309 19.28 -0.91 -23.29
CA ASP A 309 19.53 -2.01 -24.22
C ASP A 309 20.38 -3.12 -23.56
N GLU A 310 21.16 -2.75 -22.54
CA GLU A 310 22.10 -3.60 -21.81
C GLU A 310 21.43 -4.48 -20.74
N GLY A 311 20.16 -4.21 -20.41
CA GLY A 311 19.34 -5.04 -19.51
C GLY A 311 18.62 -4.27 -18.40
N PRO A 312 17.83 -4.97 -17.56
CA PRO A 312 16.91 -4.36 -16.60
C PRO A 312 17.56 -3.55 -15.48
N LEU A 313 18.83 -3.85 -15.18
CA LEU A 313 19.61 -3.19 -14.14
C LEU A 313 20.59 -2.14 -14.70
N ALA A 314 20.60 -1.91 -16.01
CA ALA A 314 21.47 -0.92 -16.64
C ALA A 314 20.90 0.50 -16.52
N GLU A 315 21.77 1.50 -16.55
CA GLU A 315 21.37 2.89 -16.35
C GLU A 315 20.50 3.42 -17.49
N LYS A 316 19.34 3.98 -17.16
CA LYS A 316 18.46 4.68 -18.11
C LYS A 316 17.69 5.81 -17.44
N VAL A 317 17.91 7.00 -17.97
CA VAL A 317 17.16 8.22 -17.63
C VAL A 317 16.53 8.76 -18.91
N VAL A 318 15.25 9.12 -18.83
CA VAL A 318 14.51 9.76 -19.92
C VAL A 318 14.03 11.13 -19.46
N VAL A 319 14.39 12.16 -20.22
CA VAL A 319 13.96 13.54 -20.01
C VAL A 319 13.16 13.99 -21.24
N ASP A 320 11.87 14.28 -21.06
CA ASP A 320 10.97 14.80 -22.11
C ASP A 320 10.30 16.11 -21.63
N GLY A 321 11.01 17.22 -21.85
CA GLY A 321 10.65 18.51 -21.29
C GLY A 321 10.89 18.53 -19.78
N LYS A 322 9.84 18.78 -19.01
CA LYS A 322 9.87 18.77 -17.53
C LYS A 322 9.45 17.44 -16.91
N MET A 323 9.27 16.41 -17.73
CA MET A 323 9.01 15.05 -17.27
C MET A 323 10.32 14.26 -17.24
N ILE A 324 10.67 13.73 -16.08
CA ILE A 324 11.89 12.94 -15.87
C ILE A 324 11.47 11.56 -15.37
N THR A 325 11.83 10.50 -16.09
CA THR A 325 11.59 9.13 -15.64
C THR A 325 12.89 8.35 -15.63
N VAL A 326 13.06 7.50 -14.64
CA VAL A 326 14.31 6.78 -14.36
C VAL A 326 13.97 5.30 -14.21
N GLN A 327 14.72 4.42 -14.89
CA GLN A 327 14.33 3.01 -15.02
C GLN A 327 14.47 2.20 -13.73
N ASN A 328 15.52 2.42 -12.94
CA ASN A 328 15.88 1.55 -11.82
C ASN A 328 16.78 2.31 -10.81
N PRO A 329 17.07 1.70 -9.63
CA PRO A 329 17.90 2.35 -8.61
C PRO A 329 19.30 2.72 -9.09
N ALA A 330 19.93 1.91 -9.95
CA ALA A 330 21.27 2.20 -10.46
C ALA A 330 21.34 3.53 -11.24
N SER A 331 20.21 3.94 -11.82
CA SER A 331 20.09 5.15 -12.64
C SER A 331 19.84 6.44 -11.82
N ILE A 332 19.61 6.35 -10.50
CA ILE A 332 19.14 7.48 -9.69
C ILE A 332 20.13 8.65 -9.68
N VAL A 333 21.42 8.37 -9.43
CA VAL A 333 22.43 9.43 -9.28
C VAL A 333 22.56 10.23 -10.57
N GLN A 334 22.36 9.58 -11.72
CA GLN A 334 22.30 10.26 -13.02
C GLN A 334 21.02 11.10 -13.15
N GLY A 335 19.87 10.58 -12.72
CA GLY A 335 18.59 11.29 -12.78
C GLY A 335 18.51 12.54 -11.87
N CYS A 336 19.25 12.57 -10.77
CA CYS A 336 19.28 13.72 -9.86
C CYS A 336 20.22 14.87 -10.32
N ARG A 337 21.03 14.68 -11.36
CA ARG A 337 22.02 15.66 -11.84
C ARG A 337 21.49 16.51 -12.99
#